data_AF-A0A3D4V188-F1
#
_entry.id   AF-A0A3D4V188-F1
#
_cell.length_a   1.000
_cell.length_b   1.000
_cell.length_c   1.000
_cell.angle_alpha   90.00
_cell.angle_beta   90.00
_cell.angle_gamma   90.00
#
_symmetry.space_group_name_H-M   'P 1'
#
loop_
_entity.id
_entity.type
_entity.pdbx_description
1 polymer ?
#
loop_
_entity_poly.entity_id
_entity_poly.type
_entity_poly.pdbx_seq_one_letter_code
_entity_poly.pdbx_strand_id
1 'polypeptide(L)'
;GWGQVSDQKNLDYINFDLKDRSFSYNKIRLPLKSDLISSQTLLWHVVPSTDEIRKILFGLRKGHLINVTGYIVDVATRDGLQWKSASSISQESKSSNKHDILWITSLTKK
;
A
#
# COMPACT_ATOMS: atom_id res chain seq x y z
N GLY A 1 -6.21 3.34 8.57
CA GLY A 1 -4.75 3.06 8.45
C GLY A 1 -4.48 1.59 8.79
N TRP A 2 -3.21 1.19 8.96
CA TRP A 2 -2.86 -0.22 9.22
C TRP A 2 -3.23 -0.74 10.62
N GLY A 3 -3.65 0.14 11.54
CA GLY A 3 -4.30 -0.26 12.79
C GLY A 3 -3.47 -1.24 13.63
N GLN A 4 -4.10 -2.30 14.12
CA GLN A 4 -3.39 -3.36 14.87
C GLN A 4 -2.40 -4.12 13.98
N VAL A 5 -2.64 -4.17 12.67
CA VAL A 5 -1.71 -4.79 11.71
C VAL A 5 -0.41 -4.00 11.58
N SER A 6 -0.30 -2.73 12.03
CA SER A 6 1.00 -2.03 12.02
C SER A 6 1.92 -2.41 13.18
N ASP A 7 1.44 -3.15 14.18
CA ASP A 7 2.25 -3.62 15.29
C ASP A 7 3.15 -4.77 14.83
N GLN A 8 4.46 -4.65 15.03
CA GLN A 8 5.45 -5.61 14.57
C GLN A 8 5.17 -7.02 15.11
N LYS A 9 4.66 -7.14 16.35
CA LYS A 9 4.31 -8.44 16.95
C LYS A 9 3.22 -9.20 16.19
N ASN A 10 2.42 -8.48 15.40
CA ASN A 10 1.41 -9.05 14.52
C ASN A 10 1.98 -9.28 13.11
N LEU A 11 2.71 -8.31 12.55
CA LEU A 11 3.30 -8.42 11.21
C LEU A 11 4.25 -9.61 11.05
N ASP A 12 5.02 -9.94 12.09
CA ASP A 12 5.99 -11.04 12.05
C ASP A 12 5.35 -12.41 11.77
N TYR A 13 4.05 -12.55 12.03
CA TYR A 13 3.30 -13.80 11.84
C TYR A 13 2.35 -13.78 10.65
N ILE A 14 2.32 -12.70 9.86
CA ILE A 14 1.50 -12.61 8.65
C ILE A 14 2.42 -12.62 7.43
N ASN A 15 2.51 -13.78 6.77
CA ASN A 15 3.29 -13.90 5.54
C ASN A 15 2.46 -13.48 4.33
N PHE A 16 2.67 -12.26 3.85
CA PHE A 16 2.04 -11.74 2.64
C PHE A 16 2.79 -12.19 1.39
N ASP A 17 2.06 -12.81 0.47
CA ASP A 17 2.53 -13.07 -0.89
C ASP A 17 1.94 -12.00 -1.81
N LEU A 18 2.81 -11.24 -2.49
CA LEU A 18 2.41 -10.20 -3.43
C LEU A 18 2.60 -10.71 -4.85
N LYS A 19 1.52 -10.67 -5.62
CA LYS A 19 1.54 -11.00 -7.04
C LYS A 19 0.79 -9.94 -7.84
N ASP A 20 1.47 -9.37 -8.82
CA ASP A 20 0.97 -8.27 -9.63
C ASP A 20 0.49 -7.09 -8.75
N ARG A 21 -0.78 -6.74 -8.86
CA ARG A 21 -1.48 -5.77 -8.01
C ARG A 21 -2.49 -6.54 -7.18
N SER A 22 -2.01 -7.51 -6.41
CA SER A 22 -2.82 -8.29 -5.49
C SER A 22 -1.92 -8.83 -4.37
N PHE A 23 -2.51 -9.12 -3.23
CA PHE A 23 -1.80 -9.84 -2.18
C PHE A 23 -2.69 -10.96 -1.65
N SER A 24 -2.03 -12.00 -1.15
CA SER A 24 -2.66 -13.07 -0.41
C SER A 24 -1.85 -13.37 0.84
N TYR A 25 -2.44 -14.07 1.79
CA TYR A 25 -1.74 -14.54 2.98
C TYR A 25 -2.40 -15.82 3.49
N ASN A 26 -1.61 -16.67 4.12
CA ASN A 26 -2.12 -17.90 4.72
C ASN A 26 -2.97 -17.57 5.94
N LYS A 27 -4.17 -18.16 6.06
CA LYS A 27 -5.10 -17.95 7.18
C LYS A 27 -4.89 -18.90 8.36
N ILE A 28 -3.81 -19.66 8.38
CA ILE A 28 -3.47 -20.59 9.46
C ILE A 28 -2.74 -19.84 10.58
N ARG A 29 -3.23 -19.97 11.83
CA ARG A 29 -2.61 -19.43 13.06
C ARG A 29 -2.29 -17.93 13.00
N LEU A 30 -3.23 -17.14 12.48
CA LEU A 30 -3.09 -15.69 12.42
C LEU A 30 -3.07 -15.06 13.82
N PRO A 31 -2.27 -14.00 14.05
CA PRO A 31 -2.22 -13.28 15.33
C PRO A 31 -3.48 -12.43 15.57
N LEU A 32 -4.25 -12.15 14.52
CA LEU A 32 -5.48 -11.36 14.51
C LEU A 32 -6.56 -12.08 13.69
N LYS A 33 -7.84 -11.71 13.88
CA LYS A 33 -8.94 -12.22 13.04
C LYS A 33 -8.70 -11.86 11.57
N SER A 34 -8.93 -12.80 10.64
CA SER A 34 -8.69 -12.58 9.20
C SER A 34 -9.48 -11.40 8.63
N ASP A 35 -10.71 -11.16 9.09
CA ASP A 35 -11.52 -10.01 8.65
C ASP A 35 -10.93 -8.68 9.14
N LEU A 36 -10.33 -8.67 10.34
CA LEU A 36 -9.63 -7.49 10.86
C LEU A 36 -8.36 -7.21 10.05
N ILE A 37 -7.57 -8.24 9.76
CA ILE A 37 -6.39 -8.10 8.91
C ILE A 37 -6.78 -7.56 7.54
N SER A 38 -7.82 -8.13 6.93
CA SER A 38 -8.28 -7.72 5.59
C SER A 38 -8.81 -6.28 5.57
N SER A 39 -9.52 -5.84 6.62
CA SER A 39 -10.04 -4.47 6.72
C SER A 39 -8.97 -3.43 7.05
N GLN A 40 -7.86 -3.84 7.69
CA GLN A 40 -6.77 -2.95 8.07
C GLN A 40 -5.54 -3.03 7.15
N THR A 41 -5.51 -3.95 6.19
CA THR A 41 -4.39 -4.06 5.23
C THR A 41 -4.73 -3.30 3.94
N LEU A 42 -3.76 -2.56 3.41
CA LEU A 42 -3.88 -1.84 2.14
C LEU A 42 -2.64 -2.09 1.30
N LEU A 43 -2.80 -2.35 0.01
CA LEU A 43 -1.67 -2.41 -0.93
C LEU A 43 -1.67 -1.14 -1.79
N TRP A 44 -0.58 -0.38 -1.66
CA TRP A 44 -0.34 0.87 -2.39
C TRP A 44 0.76 0.66 -3.43
N HIS A 45 0.57 1.25 -4.60
CA HIS A 45 1.61 1.48 -5.60
C HIS A 45 1.96 2.96 -5.60
N VAL A 46 3.23 3.27 -5.84
CA VAL A 46 3.73 4.64 -5.69
C VAL A 46 4.43 5.08 -6.97
N VAL A 47 4.10 6.28 -7.43
CA VAL A 47 4.78 6.97 -8.54
C VAL A 47 5.42 8.26 -7.98
N PRO A 48 6.76 8.39 -8.01
CA PRO A 48 7.40 9.63 -7.59
C PRO A 48 7.15 10.76 -8.59
N SER A 49 6.88 11.99 -8.10
CA SER A 49 6.76 13.16 -8.98
C SER A 49 8.10 13.71 -9.46
N THR A 50 9.19 13.43 -8.74
CA THR A 50 10.55 13.88 -9.09
C THR A 50 11.60 12.80 -8.84
N ASP A 51 12.79 12.99 -9.43
CA ASP A 51 13.92 12.07 -9.25
C ASP A 51 14.47 12.09 -7.81
N GLU A 52 14.34 13.20 -7.08
CA GLU A 52 14.71 13.28 -5.67
C GLU A 52 13.81 12.38 -4.81
N ILE A 53 12.49 12.47 -4.99
CA ILE A 53 11.52 11.62 -4.28
C ILE A 53 11.78 10.15 -4.64
N ARG A 54 12.05 9.88 -5.92
CA ARG A 54 12.46 8.54 -6.38
C ARG A 54 13.64 8.04 -5.57
N LYS A 55 14.76 8.77 -5.52
CA LYS A 55 15.95 8.36 -4.76
C LYS A 55 15.64 8.07 -3.29
N ILE A 56 14.80 8.89 -2.65
CA ILE A 56 14.41 8.67 -1.25
C ILE A 56 13.60 7.37 -1.09
N LEU A 57 12.63 7.11 -1.97
CA LEU A 57 11.82 5.88 -1.98
C LEU A 57 12.69 4.62 -2.14
N PHE A 58 13.62 4.62 -3.10
CA PHE A 58 14.55 3.50 -3.32
C PHE A 58 15.51 3.27 -2.13
N GLY A 59 15.73 4.31 -1.33
CA GLY A 59 16.49 4.24 -0.08
C GLY A 59 15.71 3.79 1.15
N LEU A 60 14.41 3.47 1.04
CA LEU A 60 13.63 2.99 2.19
C LEU A 60 14.00 1.56 2.59
N ARG A 61 13.80 1.27 3.87
CA ARG A 61 14.02 -0.04 4.49
C ARG A 61 12.81 -0.41 5.34
N LYS A 62 12.64 -1.70 5.61
CA LYS A 62 11.57 -2.19 6.50
C LYS A 62 11.67 -1.47 7.85
N GLY A 63 10.52 -1.02 8.38
CA GLY A 63 10.44 -0.29 9.64
C GLY A 63 10.58 1.25 9.52
N HIS A 64 10.97 1.80 8.38
CA HIS A 64 10.96 3.26 8.21
C HIS A 64 9.55 3.82 8.29
N LEU A 65 9.36 4.80 9.17
CA LEU A 65 8.15 5.61 9.22
C LEU A 65 8.32 6.80 8.29
N ILE A 66 7.40 6.94 7.34
CA ILE A 66 7.39 8.04 6.38
C ILE A 66 6.07 8.78 6.44
N ASN A 67 6.12 10.06 6.11
CA ASN A 67 4.95 10.84 5.77
C ASN A 67 5.00 11.16 4.28
N VAL A 68 3.88 10.99 3.58
CA VAL A 68 3.78 11.22 2.15
C VAL A 68 2.60 12.15 1.85
N THR A 69 2.75 12.99 0.85
CA THR A 69 1.68 13.84 0.31
C THR A 69 1.63 13.65 -1.19
N GLY A 70 0.42 13.65 -1.75
CA GLY A 70 0.20 13.33 -3.14
C GLY A 70 -1.26 13.12 -3.49
N TYR A 71 -1.49 12.49 -4.63
CA TYR A 71 -2.81 12.28 -5.22
C TYR A 71 -2.99 10.82 -5.61
N ILE A 72 -4.19 10.28 -5.41
CA ILE A 72 -4.55 9.02 -6.06
C ILE A 72 -4.80 9.32 -7.54
N VAL A 73 -4.18 8.54 -8.42
CA VAL A 73 -4.22 8.77 -9.86
C VAL A 73 -4.59 7.51 -10.63
N ASP A 74 -5.24 7.70 -11.77
CA ASP A 74 -5.26 6.70 -12.83
C ASP A 74 -3.98 6.82 -13.65
N VAL A 75 -3.47 5.70 -14.16
CA VAL A 75 -2.26 5.66 -14.99
C VAL A 75 -2.60 5.06 -16.34
N ALA A 76 -2.13 5.70 -17.40
CA ALA A 76 -2.23 5.19 -18.77
C ALA A 76 -0.84 5.11 -19.40
N THR A 77 -0.57 4.06 -20.17
CA THR A 77 0.62 3.96 -21.02
C THR A 77 0.30 4.40 -22.44
N ARG A 78 1.34 4.80 -23.20
CA ARG A 78 1.20 5.15 -24.63
C ARG A 78 0.62 4.01 -25.46
N ASP A 79 0.89 2.78 -25.05
CA ASP A 79 0.43 1.55 -25.72
C ASP A 79 -1.01 1.16 -25.34
N GLY A 80 -1.72 2.02 -24.61
CA GLY A 80 -3.14 1.88 -24.32
C GLY A 80 -3.49 1.12 -23.03
N LEU A 81 -2.50 0.68 -22.25
CA LEU A 81 -2.78 0.07 -20.95
C LEU A 81 -3.30 1.14 -19.99
N GLN A 82 -4.44 0.87 -19.36
CA GLN A 82 -5.02 1.75 -18.34
C GLN A 82 -5.16 1.04 -17.00
N TRP A 83 -4.75 1.74 -15.96
CA TRP A 83 -4.83 1.33 -14.58
C TRP A 83 -5.65 2.35 -13.82
N LYS A 84 -6.80 1.90 -13.31
CA LYS A 84 -7.66 2.72 -12.47
C LYS A 84 -7.31 2.54 -11.00
N SER A 85 -7.43 3.62 -10.24
CA SER A 85 -7.35 3.63 -8.78
C SER A 85 -8.70 3.98 -8.19
N ALA A 86 -8.90 3.76 -6.89
CA ALA A 86 -10.12 4.19 -6.23
C ALA A 86 -10.22 5.71 -6.18
N SER A 87 -11.43 6.25 -6.27
CA SER A 87 -11.69 7.70 -6.14
C SER A 87 -11.48 8.25 -4.72
N SER A 88 -11.23 7.39 -3.73
CA SER A 88 -11.02 7.79 -2.35
C SER A 88 -10.14 6.80 -1.56
N ILE A 89 -9.47 7.34 -0.54
CA ILE A 89 -8.71 6.58 0.46
C ILE A 89 -9.65 5.81 1.42
N SER A 90 -10.95 6.13 1.45
CA SER A 90 -11.89 5.64 2.47
C SER A 90 -11.99 4.10 2.53
N GLN A 91 -11.77 3.57 3.74
CA GLN A 91 -11.76 2.13 4.04
C GLN A 91 -13.13 1.45 3.85
N GLU A 92 -14.23 2.20 4.03
CA GLU A 92 -15.61 1.70 3.94
C GLU A 92 -16.02 1.27 2.51
N SER A 93 -15.29 1.72 1.49
CA SER A 93 -15.62 1.47 0.07
C SER A 93 -14.72 0.42 -0.61
N LYS A 94 -13.76 -0.14 0.14
CA LYS A 94 -12.75 -1.06 -0.40
C LYS A 94 -13.15 -2.50 -0.13
N SER A 95 -13.83 -3.10 -1.11
CA SER A 95 -13.79 -4.55 -1.28
C SER A 95 -12.32 -4.98 -1.39
N SER A 96 -12.04 -6.18 -0.88
CA SER A 96 -10.74 -6.68 -0.41
C SER A 96 -9.53 -6.61 -1.36
N ASN A 97 -9.66 -6.17 -2.60
CA ASN A 97 -8.61 -6.21 -3.63
C ASN A 97 -8.49 -4.90 -4.45
N LYS A 98 -8.64 -3.73 -3.81
CA LYS A 98 -8.44 -2.44 -4.50
C LYS A 98 -7.04 -1.91 -4.22
N HIS A 99 -6.25 -1.83 -5.27
CA HIS A 99 -4.86 -1.41 -5.27
C HIS A 99 -4.76 0.00 -5.81
N ASP A 100 -4.39 0.96 -4.97
CA ASP A 100 -4.36 2.36 -5.37
C ASP A 100 -2.97 2.78 -5.80
N ILE A 101 -2.91 3.64 -6.82
CA ILE A 101 -1.68 4.26 -7.28
C ILE A 101 -1.63 5.68 -6.72
N LEU A 102 -0.61 5.95 -5.90
CA LEU A 102 -0.35 7.26 -5.31
C LEU A 102 0.77 7.95 -6.08
N TRP A 103 0.46 9.09 -6.69
CA TRP A 103 1.46 10.01 -7.21
C TRP A 103 1.94 10.93 -6.07
N ILE A 104 3.18 10.72 -5.63
CA ILE A 104 3.75 11.39 -4.45
C ILE A 104 4.46 12.67 -4.86
N THR A 105 4.05 13.79 -4.26
CA THR A 105 4.62 15.13 -4.46
C THR A 105 5.51 15.59 -3.31
N SER A 106 5.41 14.96 -2.14
CA SER A 106 6.29 15.21 -0.99
C SER A 106 6.46 13.96 -0.14
N LEU A 107 7.66 13.75 0.38
CA LEU A 107 7.98 12.63 1.26
C LEU A 107 8.98 13.08 2.33
N THR A 108 8.65 12.83 3.59
CA THR A 108 9.56 13.02 4.73
C THR A 108 9.72 11.73 5.52
N LYS A 109 10.94 11.46 5.98
CA LYS A 109 11.21 10.36 6.94
C LYS A 109 11.03 10.90 8.36
N LYS A 110 10.44 10.11 9.23
CA LYS A 110 10.37 10.39 10.67
C LYS A 110 11.57 9.78 11.38
#